data_AF-A0AAW6DLR9-F1
#
_entry.id   AF-A0AAW6DLR9-F1
#
_cell.length_a   1.000
_cell.length_b   1.000
_cell.length_c   1.000
_cell.angle_alpha   90.00
_cell.angle_beta   90.00
_cell.angle_gamma   90.00
#
_symmetry.space_group_name_H-M   'P 1'
#
loop_
_entity.id
_entity.type
_entity.pdbx_description
1 polymer ?
#
loop_
_entity_poly.entity_id
_entity_poly.type
_entity_poly.pdbx_seq_one_letter_code
_entity_poly.pdbx_strand_id
1 'polypeptide(L)'
;MATYKTVTYEDRKKIEKMYKSGMSMTKIAEAIGKNYSTVYRELQRCPKGQYTADEAQRDGESKRKPAVKYNPSGKQLTYENRVELEQMIKAGKTISEMAVHFEKCVRSIQREMERCSGEYTADEAQRDVERAKERKKAANKVNSKIRKEKKENEYKSRICACLRINPQANIEDVRKATGIPIEKLTKYYDKLQREVVNK
;
A
#
# COMPACT_ATOMS: atom_id res chain seq x y z
N MET A 1 -3.60 10.80 -12.99
CA MET A 1 -2.26 11.20 -12.50
C MET A 1 -1.38 11.41 -13.71
N ALA A 2 -0.79 12.59 -13.91
CA ALA A 2 0.10 12.84 -15.03
C ALA A 2 1.33 11.92 -14.93
N THR A 3 1.57 11.11 -15.95
CA THR A 3 2.78 10.30 -16.05
C THR A 3 3.97 11.23 -16.28
N TYR A 4 4.91 11.27 -15.32
CA TYR A 4 6.12 12.05 -15.45
C TYR A 4 6.93 11.54 -16.64
N LYS A 5 6.97 12.30 -17.74
CA LYS A 5 7.73 11.92 -18.93
C LYS A 5 9.22 12.05 -18.64
N THR A 6 9.93 10.94 -18.48
CA THR A 6 11.39 10.93 -18.27
C THR A 6 12.15 11.49 -19.48
N VAL A 7 13.32 12.09 -19.25
CA VAL A 7 14.24 12.51 -20.32
C VAL A 7 14.82 11.24 -20.96
N THR A 8 14.60 11.07 -22.26
CA THR A 8 15.13 9.95 -23.04
C THR A 8 16.56 10.24 -23.51
N TYR A 9 17.27 9.23 -24.02
CA TYR A 9 18.59 9.45 -24.59
C TYR A 9 18.55 10.36 -25.83
N GLU A 10 17.50 10.24 -26.66
CA GLU A 10 17.27 11.13 -27.80
C GLU A 10 17.00 12.57 -27.37
N ASP A 11 16.28 12.77 -26.26
CA ASP A 11 16.13 14.11 -25.67
C ASP A 11 17.49 14.68 -25.24
N ARG A 12 18.38 13.85 -24.65
CA ARG A 12 19.74 14.28 -24.25
C ARG A 12 20.59 14.72 -25.43
N LYS A 13 20.56 13.98 -26.55
CA LYS A 13 21.26 14.39 -27.79
C LYS A 13 20.76 15.72 -28.32
N LYS A 14 19.44 15.95 -28.26
CA LYS A 14 18.84 17.25 -28.64
C LYS A 14 19.26 18.37 -27.70
N ILE A 15 19.22 18.14 -26.39
CA ILE A 15 19.70 19.09 -25.38
C ILE A 15 21.16 19.44 -25.63
N GLU A 16 22.02 18.46 -25.89
CA GLU A 16 23.45 18.68 -26.15
C GLU A 16 23.69 19.56 -27.38
N LYS A 17 23.06 19.23 -28.52
CA LYS A 17 23.18 20.02 -29.75
C LYS A 17 22.73 21.47 -29.52
N MET A 18 21.59 21.66 -28.87
CA MET A 18 21.02 22.98 -28.63
C MET A 18 21.84 23.78 -27.60
N TYR A 19 22.30 23.14 -26.54
CA TYR A 19 23.12 23.76 -25.50
C TYR A 19 24.47 24.23 -26.07
N LYS A 20 25.13 23.42 -26.91
CA LYS A 20 26.36 23.79 -27.61
C LYS A 20 26.16 24.94 -28.61
N SER A 21 24.96 25.07 -29.19
CA SER A 21 24.60 26.21 -30.04
C SER A 21 24.26 27.50 -29.26
N GLY A 22 24.36 27.49 -27.92
CA GLY A 22 24.09 28.65 -27.08
C GLY A 22 22.61 28.96 -26.86
N MET A 23 21.71 28.02 -27.15
CA MET A 23 20.28 28.22 -26.89
C MET A 23 19.95 28.25 -25.39
N SER A 24 18.96 29.06 -25.04
CA SER A 24 18.47 29.16 -23.66
C SER A 24 17.74 27.89 -23.22
N MET A 25 17.80 27.60 -21.92
CA MET A 25 17.14 26.44 -21.32
C MET A 25 15.63 26.41 -21.58
N THR A 26 14.97 27.56 -21.71
CA THR A 26 13.54 27.66 -22.05
C THR A 26 13.26 27.14 -23.46
N LYS A 27 14.05 27.56 -24.46
CA LYS A 27 13.92 27.07 -25.85
C LYS A 27 14.23 25.58 -25.95
N ILE A 28 15.22 25.11 -25.19
CA ILE A 28 15.54 23.69 -25.11
C ILE A 28 14.34 22.91 -24.56
N ALA A 29 13.74 23.39 -23.47
CA ALA A 29 12.59 22.75 -22.83
C ALA A 29 11.37 22.67 -23.77
N GLU A 30 11.07 23.74 -24.50
CA GLU A 30 10.04 23.77 -25.54
C GLU A 30 10.30 22.75 -26.64
N ALA A 31 11.53 22.70 -27.16
CA ALA A 31 11.91 21.79 -28.25
C ALA A 31 11.82 20.31 -27.89
N ILE A 32 12.05 19.94 -26.61
CA ILE A 32 11.92 18.55 -26.14
C ILE A 32 10.54 18.28 -25.48
N GLY A 33 9.66 19.27 -25.41
CA GLY A 33 8.35 19.15 -24.77
C GLY A 33 8.41 18.81 -23.28
N LYS A 34 9.37 19.39 -22.55
CA LYS A 34 9.56 19.19 -21.10
C LYS A 34 9.50 20.53 -20.36
N ASN A 35 9.43 20.47 -19.03
CA ASN A 35 9.47 21.65 -18.18
C ASN A 35 10.92 22.19 -18.07
N TYR A 36 11.07 23.51 -17.97
CA TYR A 36 12.35 24.19 -17.68
C TYR A 36 13.13 23.50 -16.55
N SER A 37 12.45 23.18 -15.44
CA SER A 37 13.05 22.52 -14.28
C SER A 37 13.65 21.15 -14.59
N THR A 38 13.13 20.44 -15.59
CA THR A 38 13.67 19.15 -16.05
C THR A 38 14.97 19.36 -16.81
N VAL A 39 15.01 20.33 -17.72
CA VAL A 39 16.23 20.68 -18.46
C VAL A 39 17.31 21.21 -17.52
N TYR A 40 16.95 22.07 -16.57
CA TYR A 40 17.87 22.58 -15.56
C TYR A 40 18.53 21.44 -14.77
N ARG A 41 17.75 20.49 -14.23
CA ARG A 41 18.27 19.32 -13.50
C ARG A 41 19.11 18.41 -14.39
N GLU A 42 18.74 18.27 -15.65
CA GLU A 42 19.47 17.47 -16.63
C GLU A 42 20.86 18.06 -16.90
N LEU A 43 20.96 19.39 -17.08
CA LEU A 43 22.24 20.07 -17.29
C LEU A 43 23.17 20.00 -16.07
N GLN A 44 22.62 19.89 -14.85
CA GLN A 44 23.41 19.70 -13.62
C GLN A 44 24.02 18.30 -13.48
N ARG A 45 23.76 17.37 -14.41
CA ARG A 45 24.39 16.04 -14.42
C ARG A 45 25.86 16.09 -14.86
N CYS A 46 26.24 17.12 -15.61
CA CYS A 46 27.60 17.35 -16.10
C CYS A 46 28.18 18.64 -15.48
N PRO A 47 29.51 18.82 -15.51
CA PRO A 47 30.13 20.10 -15.20
C PRO A 47 29.55 21.24 -16.05
N LYS A 48 29.46 22.44 -15.46
CA LYS A 48 28.89 23.62 -16.14
C LYS A 48 29.63 23.90 -17.45
N GLY A 49 28.89 24.06 -18.54
CA GLY A 49 29.44 24.34 -19.87
C GLY A 49 29.98 23.12 -20.63
N GLN A 50 30.01 21.93 -20.02
CA GLN A 50 30.54 20.70 -20.62
C GLN A 50 29.48 19.60 -20.75
N TYR A 51 28.21 19.98 -20.95
CA TYR A 51 27.13 19.01 -21.06
C TYR A 51 27.33 18.07 -22.26
N THR A 52 27.32 16.76 -22.00
CA THR A 52 27.31 15.70 -23.02
C THR A 52 26.19 14.71 -22.74
N ALA A 53 25.53 14.22 -23.80
CA ALA A 53 24.43 13.28 -23.66
C ALA A 53 24.87 11.97 -22.98
N ASP A 54 26.09 11.52 -23.26
CA ASP A 54 26.64 10.26 -22.76
C ASP A 54 26.97 10.33 -21.27
N GLU A 55 27.56 11.42 -20.78
CA GLU A 55 27.78 11.60 -19.34
C GLU A 55 26.47 11.72 -18.58
N ALA A 56 25.52 12.49 -19.11
CA ALA A 56 24.21 12.63 -18.50
C ALA A 56 23.44 11.29 -18.45
N GLN A 57 23.60 10.45 -19.48
CA GLN A 57 23.07 9.08 -19.51
C GLN A 57 23.75 8.20 -18.45
N ARG A 58 25.09 8.17 -18.40
CA ARG A 58 25.85 7.39 -17.41
C ARG A 58 25.51 7.78 -15.98
N ASP A 59 25.38 9.07 -15.68
CA ASP A 59 24.92 9.56 -14.36
C ASP A 59 23.49 9.09 -14.05
N GLY A 60 22.62 9.02 -15.06
CA GLY A 60 21.25 8.53 -14.91
C GLY A 60 21.17 7.04 -14.64
N GLU A 61 22.03 6.27 -15.28
CA GLU A 61 22.14 4.83 -15.11
C GLU A 61 22.80 4.47 -13.78
N SER A 62 23.86 5.18 -13.37
CA SER A 62 24.51 4.95 -12.08
C SER A 62 23.59 5.27 -10.90
N LYS A 63 22.74 6.29 -11.03
CA LYS A 63 21.72 6.66 -10.02
C LYS A 63 20.42 5.87 -10.15
N ARG A 64 20.20 5.16 -11.26
CA ARG A 64 19.13 4.16 -11.36
C ARG A 64 19.51 3.04 -10.42
N LYS A 65 18.95 3.08 -9.21
CA LYS A 65 18.91 1.90 -8.36
C LYS A 65 18.32 0.79 -9.23
N PRO A 66 18.99 -0.38 -9.37
CA PRO A 66 18.33 -1.51 -10.00
C PRO A 66 16.99 -1.64 -9.30
N ALA A 67 15.92 -1.75 -10.09
CA ALA A 67 14.68 -2.27 -9.56
C ALA A 67 15.03 -3.72 -9.19
N VAL A 68 15.61 -3.91 -8.00
CA VAL A 68 15.67 -5.22 -7.38
C VAL A 68 14.20 -5.53 -7.22
N LYS A 69 13.65 -6.27 -8.19
CA LYS A 69 12.40 -6.99 -8.06
C LYS A 69 12.71 -8.09 -7.05
N TYR A 70 12.96 -7.69 -5.80
CA TYR A 70 12.99 -8.59 -4.69
C TYR A 70 11.53 -8.99 -4.52
N ASN A 71 11.13 -10.06 -5.21
CA ASN A 71 9.79 -10.61 -5.13
C ASN A 71 9.67 -11.19 -3.71
N PRO A 72 9.09 -10.46 -2.74
CA PRO A 72 9.03 -10.89 -1.37
C PRO A 72 7.80 -11.78 -1.22
N SER A 73 7.59 -12.72 -2.14
CA SER A 73 6.64 -13.82 -1.94
C SER A 73 7.32 -14.80 -0.99
N GLY A 74 7.52 -14.45 0.29
CA GLY A 74 6.49 -13.94 1.20
C GLY A 74 5.97 -15.06 2.11
N LYS A 75 6.60 -16.23 2.08
CA LYS A 75 6.46 -17.19 3.16
C LYS A 75 7.18 -16.62 4.38
N GLN A 76 6.43 -16.45 5.47
CA GLN A 76 7.00 -16.26 6.80
C GLN A 76 8.02 -17.39 7.04
N LEU A 77 9.08 -17.11 7.79
CA LEU A 77 9.96 -18.18 8.25
C LEU A 77 9.09 -19.24 8.93
N THR A 78 9.29 -20.52 8.58
CA THR A 78 8.67 -21.63 9.31
C THR A 78 9.36 -21.78 10.66
N TYR A 79 8.85 -22.64 11.53
CA TYR A 79 9.49 -22.88 12.81
C TYR A 79 10.90 -23.48 12.61
N GLU A 80 11.05 -24.41 11.66
CA GLU A 80 12.33 -25.03 11.31
C GLU A 80 13.35 -23.97 10.88
N ASN A 81 12.95 -23.05 9.99
CA ASN A 81 13.85 -21.96 9.58
C ASN A 81 14.22 -21.03 10.74
N ARG A 82 13.38 -20.88 11.77
CA ARG A 82 13.73 -20.10 12.97
C ARG A 82 14.77 -20.84 13.81
N VAL A 83 14.66 -22.15 13.94
CA VAL A 83 15.65 -22.98 14.63
C VAL A 83 17.00 -22.90 13.92
N GLU A 84 17.01 -23.02 12.59
CA GLU A 84 18.22 -22.84 11.78
C GLU A 84 18.81 -21.43 11.93
N LEU A 85 17.97 -20.39 11.91
CA LEU A 85 18.39 -19.01 12.12
C LEU A 85 19.04 -18.82 13.50
N GLU A 86 18.47 -19.41 14.54
CA GLU A 86 19.03 -19.40 15.90
C GLU A 86 20.41 -20.09 15.95
N GLN A 87 20.59 -21.22 15.27
CA GLN A 87 21.88 -21.89 15.16
C GLN A 87 22.92 -21.03 14.44
N MET A 88 22.54 -20.37 13.34
CA MET A 88 23.42 -19.45 12.61
C MET A 88 23.86 -18.26 13.48
N ILE A 89 22.93 -17.69 14.28
CA ILE A 89 23.23 -16.61 15.22
C ILE A 89 24.24 -17.08 16.28
N LYS A 90 24.03 -18.27 16.86
CA LYS A 90 24.96 -18.88 17.83
C LYS A 90 26.33 -19.17 17.23
N ALA A 91 26.38 -19.51 15.93
CA ALA A 91 27.61 -19.68 15.17
C ALA A 91 28.30 -18.36 14.76
N GLY A 92 27.75 -17.20 15.17
CA GLY A 92 28.33 -15.88 14.88
C GLY A 92 28.20 -15.44 13.42
N LYS A 93 27.25 -16.02 12.66
CA LYS A 93 27.02 -15.66 11.26
C LYS A 93 26.46 -14.24 11.13
N THR A 94 26.91 -13.54 10.10
CA THR A 94 26.43 -12.19 9.81
C THR A 94 25.00 -12.21 9.25
N ILE A 95 24.27 -11.10 9.41
CA ILE A 95 22.91 -10.95 8.87
C ILE A 95 22.88 -11.15 7.35
N SER A 96 23.95 -10.73 6.65
CA SER A 96 24.10 -10.93 5.21
C SER A 96 24.21 -12.40 4.83
N GLU A 97 25.02 -13.20 5.56
CA GLU A 97 25.11 -14.65 5.32
C GLU A 97 23.79 -15.35 5.58
N MET A 98 23.09 -15.00 6.68
CA MET A 98 21.76 -15.53 6.98
C MET A 98 20.74 -15.17 5.89
N ALA A 99 20.79 -13.93 5.39
CA ALA A 99 19.92 -13.48 4.33
C ALA A 99 20.14 -14.26 3.03
N VAL A 100 21.40 -14.52 2.64
CA VAL A 100 21.72 -15.38 1.50
C VAL A 100 21.19 -16.80 1.71
N HIS A 101 21.43 -17.39 2.88
CA HIS A 101 21.02 -18.76 3.20
C HIS A 101 19.50 -18.97 3.09
N PHE A 102 18.69 -18.05 3.64
CA PHE A 102 17.23 -18.15 3.59
C PHE A 102 16.62 -17.58 2.30
N GLU A 103 17.45 -17.18 1.33
CA GLU A 103 17.03 -16.45 0.11
C GLU A 103 16.16 -15.21 0.45
N LYS A 104 16.50 -14.57 1.56
CA LYS A 104 15.79 -13.43 2.13
C LYS A 104 16.56 -12.12 1.96
N CYS A 105 15.86 -10.99 1.99
CA CYS A 105 16.54 -9.71 2.10
C CYS A 105 17.02 -9.50 3.55
N VAL A 106 18.14 -8.79 3.71
CA VAL A 106 18.73 -8.45 5.03
C VAL A 106 17.69 -7.87 5.98
N ARG A 107 16.84 -6.95 5.50
CA ARG A 107 15.78 -6.35 6.34
C ARG A 107 14.75 -7.39 6.80
N SER A 108 14.49 -8.43 6.05
CA SER A 108 13.57 -9.50 6.47
C SER A 108 14.13 -10.31 7.62
N ILE A 109 15.43 -10.64 7.57
CA ILE A 109 16.11 -11.35 8.67
C ILE A 109 16.14 -10.45 9.91
N GLN A 110 16.53 -9.18 9.74
CA GLN A 110 16.56 -8.23 10.85
C GLN A 110 15.18 -8.06 11.52
N ARG A 111 14.09 -7.95 10.75
CA ARG A 111 12.73 -7.90 11.31
C ARG A 111 12.33 -9.17 12.04
N GLU A 112 12.83 -10.32 11.60
CA GLU A 112 12.58 -11.57 12.34
C GLU A 112 13.33 -11.56 13.67
N MET A 113 14.58 -11.10 13.68
CA MET A 113 15.38 -10.97 14.90
C MET A 113 14.74 -9.98 15.89
N GLU A 114 14.18 -8.87 15.38
CA GLU A 114 13.45 -7.85 16.15
C GLU A 114 12.15 -8.37 16.81
N ARG A 115 11.73 -9.62 16.57
CA ARG A 115 10.60 -10.23 17.29
C ARG A 115 10.92 -10.55 18.74
N CYS A 116 12.18 -10.77 19.05
CA CYS A 116 12.65 -11.03 20.41
C CYS A 116 13.25 -9.76 20.99
N SER A 117 13.00 -9.49 22.28
CA SER A 117 13.55 -8.29 22.95
C SER A 117 15.02 -8.45 23.37
N GLY A 118 15.55 -9.67 23.34
CA GLY A 118 16.91 -10.00 23.74
C GLY A 118 17.58 -10.93 22.74
N GLU A 119 18.28 -11.95 23.25
CA GLU A 119 18.83 -12.99 22.39
C GLU A 119 17.71 -13.65 21.57
N TYR A 120 18.00 -13.89 20.29
CA TYR A 120 17.04 -14.48 19.40
C TYR A 120 16.79 -15.94 19.79
N THR A 121 15.52 -16.30 19.97
CA THR A 121 15.07 -17.70 20.14
C THR A 121 13.94 -18.01 19.18
N ALA A 122 13.97 -19.20 18.60
CA ALA A 122 12.94 -19.65 17.66
C ALA A 122 11.55 -19.65 18.30
N ASP A 123 11.46 -20.07 19.56
CA ASP A 123 10.23 -20.16 20.33
C ASP A 123 9.59 -18.79 20.59
N GLU A 124 10.37 -17.79 21.00
CA GLU A 124 9.85 -16.46 21.26
C GLU A 124 9.37 -15.80 19.97
N ALA A 125 10.15 -15.91 18.89
CA ALA A 125 9.76 -15.41 17.57
C ALA A 125 8.48 -16.08 17.07
N GLN A 126 8.33 -17.40 17.27
CA GLN A 126 7.11 -18.14 16.91
C GLN A 126 5.90 -17.67 17.73
N ARG A 127 6.04 -17.51 19.05
CA ARG A 127 4.98 -17.00 19.93
C ARG A 127 4.51 -15.60 19.55
N ASP A 128 5.43 -14.71 19.16
CA ASP A 128 5.06 -13.38 18.66
C ASP A 128 4.21 -13.46 17.39
N VAL A 129 4.59 -14.32 16.44
CA VAL A 129 3.82 -14.56 15.20
C VAL A 129 2.42 -15.08 15.51
N GLU A 130 2.30 -16.02 16.44
CA GLU A 130 1.00 -16.57 16.87
C GLU A 130 0.13 -15.52 17.54
N ARG A 131 0.70 -14.77 18.48
CA ARG A 131 0.02 -13.64 19.15
C ARG A 131 -0.46 -12.61 18.13
N ALA A 132 0.34 -12.30 17.12
CA ALA A 132 -0.06 -11.39 16.03
C ALA A 132 -1.22 -11.95 15.20
N LYS A 133 -1.22 -13.26 14.89
CA LYS A 133 -2.32 -13.94 14.19
C LYS A 133 -3.60 -13.91 15.02
N GLU A 134 -3.52 -14.15 16.33
CA GLU A 134 -4.65 -14.09 17.24
C GLU A 134 -5.24 -12.69 17.35
N ARG A 135 -4.40 -11.66 17.55
CA ARG A 135 -4.82 -10.25 17.55
C ARG A 135 -5.56 -9.90 16.27
N LYS A 136 -5.04 -10.32 15.12
CA LYS A 136 -5.70 -10.11 13.82
C LYS A 136 -7.06 -10.81 13.74
N LYS A 137 -7.16 -12.07 14.20
CA LYS A 137 -8.44 -12.80 14.24
C LYS A 137 -9.46 -12.09 15.15
N ALA A 138 -9.03 -11.67 16.33
CA ALA A 138 -9.87 -10.94 17.29
C ALA A 138 -10.37 -9.61 16.70
N ALA A 139 -9.47 -8.81 16.12
CA ALA A 139 -9.81 -7.55 15.46
C ALA A 139 -10.81 -7.76 14.31
N ASN A 140 -10.61 -8.80 13.48
CA ASN A 140 -11.53 -9.14 12.40
C ASN A 140 -12.92 -9.53 12.92
N LYS A 141 -12.99 -10.28 14.03
CA LYS A 141 -14.27 -10.64 14.68
C LYS A 141 -15.01 -9.40 15.17
N VAL A 142 -14.30 -8.48 15.84
CA VAL A 142 -14.87 -7.20 16.31
C VAL A 142 -15.35 -6.35 15.13
N ASN A 143 -14.53 -6.16 14.10
CA ASN A 143 -14.88 -5.40 12.91
C ASN A 143 -16.07 -5.99 12.16
N SER A 144 -16.18 -7.32 12.10
CA SER A 144 -17.34 -8.00 11.52
C SER A 144 -18.61 -7.71 12.29
N LYS A 145 -18.57 -7.74 13.63
CA LYS A 145 -19.70 -7.35 14.48
C LYS A 145 -20.12 -5.90 14.26
N ILE A 146 -19.16 -4.96 14.29
CA ILE A 146 -19.42 -3.53 14.04
C ILE A 146 -20.07 -3.31 12.67
N ARG A 147 -19.56 -3.97 11.62
CA ARG A 147 -20.14 -3.88 10.26
C ARG A 147 -21.57 -4.41 10.22
N LYS A 148 -21.86 -5.53 10.90
CA LYS A 148 -23.21 -6.09 10.98
C LYS A 148 -24.15 -5.12 11.71
N GLU A 149 -23.75 -4.62 12.86
CA GLU A 149 -24.53 -3.67 13.66
C GLU A 149 -24.81 -2.38 12.89
N LYS A 150 -23.80 -1.81 12.22
CA LYS A 150 -23.97 -0.62 11.37
C LYS A 150 -25.01 -0.85 10.27
N LYS A 151 -24.97 -2.00 9.59
CA LYS A 151 -25.98 -2.37 8.58
C LYS A 151 -27.37 -2.53 9.18
N GLU A 152 -27.48 -3.18 10.34
CA GLU A 152 -28.78 -3.33 11.02
C GLU A 152 -29.37 -1.97 11.41
N ASN A 153 -28.55 -1.06 11.92
CA ASN A 153 -28.98 0.30 12.27
C ASN A 153 -29.38 1.12 11.05
N GLU A 154 -28.67 0.97 9.92
CA GLU A 154 -29.04 1.57 8.64
C GLU A 154 -30.42 1.09 8.18
N TYR A 155 -30.69 -0.23 8.25
CA TYR A 155 -32.01 -0.77 7.90
C TYR A 155 -33.12 -0.19 8.79
N LYS A 156 -32.93 -0.20 10.12
CA LYS A 156 -33.91 0.38 11.05
C LYS A 156 -34.17 1.86 10.76
N SER A 157 -33.11 2.64 10.51
CA SER A 157 -33.23 4.06 10.20
C SER A 157 -34.07 4.30 8.94
N ARG A 158 -33.82 3.54 7.87
CA ARG A 158 -34.57 3.65 6.61
C ARG A 158 -36.04 3.24 6.76
N ILE A 159 -36.32 2.16 7.50
CA ILE A 159 -37.69 1.73 7.81
C ILE A 159 -38.43 2.82 8.59
N CYS A 160 -37.82 3.35 9.65
CA CYS A 160 -38.41 4.44 10.44
C CYS A 160 -38.69 5.68 9.59
N ALA A 161 -37.78 6.04 8.67
CA ALA A 161 -37.99 7.17 7.77
C ALA A 161 -39.23 6.96 6.87
N CYS A 162 -39.41 5.77 6.30
CA CYS A 162 -40.60 5.45 5.50
C CYS A 162 -41.89 5.51 6.33
N LEU A 163 -41.91 4.92 7.53
CA LEU A 163 -43.08 4.90 8.41
C LEU A 163 -43.45 6.29 8.95
N ARG A 164 -42.47 7.18 9.14
CA ARG A 164 -42.74 8.58 9.51
C ARG A 164 -43.40 9.37 8.39
N ILE A 165 -43.06 9.08 7.13
CA ILE A 165 -43.64 9.75 5.96
C ILE A 165 -45.05 9.20 5.68
N ASN A 166 -45.24 7.89 5.78
CA ASN A 166 -46.53 7.24 5.61
C ASN A 166 -46.76 6.19 6.72
N PRO A 167 -47.46 6.56 7.81
CA PRO A 167 -47.73 5.66 8.94
C PRO A 167 -48.56 4.42 8.60
N GLN A 168 -49.34 4.47 7.51
CA GLN A 168 -50.20 3.37 7.05
C GLN A 168 -49.53 2.49 5.98
N ALA A 169 -48.27 2.78 5.60
CA ALA A 169 -47.52 1.97 4.63
C ALA A 169 -47.39 0.53 5.12
N ASN A 170 -47.66 -0.45 4.26
CA ASN A 170 -47.48 -1.86 4.59
C ASN A 170 -46.01 -2.29 4.36
N ILE A 171 -45.66 -3.51 4.78
CA ILE A 171 -44.29 -4.04 4.67
C ILE A 171 -43.77 -4.08 3.22
N GLU A 172 -44.66 -4.30 2.25
CA GLU A 172 -44.32 -4.39 0.83
C GLU A 172 -44.06 -2.99 0.23
N ASP A 173 -44.76 -1.97 0.71
CA ASP A 173 -44.51 -0.57 0.36
C ASP A 173 -43.14 -0.11 0.88
N VAL A 174 -42.82 -0.46 2.14
CA VAL A 174 -41.48 -0.20 2.72
C VAL A 174 -40.39 -0.96 1.97
N ARG A 175 -40.66 -2.19 1.52
CA ARG A 175 -39.74 -2.96 0.67
C ARG A 175 -39.44 -2.25 -0.64
N LYS A 176 -40.47 -1.79 -1.36
CA LYS A 176 -40.33 -1.05 -2.62
C LYS A 176 -39.56 0.26 -2.42
N ALA A 177 -39.83 0.99 -1.35
CA ALA A 177 -39.18 2.27 -1.08
C ALA A 177 -37.72 2.14 -0.60
N THR A 178 -37.41 1.13 0.23
CA THR A 178 -36.08 0.98 0.84
C THR A 178 -35.18 -0.01 0.09
N GLY A 179 -35.73 -0.91 -0.74
CA GLY A 179 -34.98 -1.99 -1.35
C GLY A 179 -34.38 -2.99 -0.35
N ILE A 180 -34.81 -2.95 0.92
CA ILE A 180 -34.34 -3.89 1.96
C ILE A 180 -34.99 -5.26 1.69
N PRO A 181 -34.25 -6.38 1.76
CA PRO A 181 -34.82 -7.71 1.61
C PRO A 181 -35.95 -7.98 2.61
N ILE A 182 -37.02 -8.65 2.16
CA ILE A 182 -38.23 -8.86 2.97
C ILE A 182 -37.94 -9.61 4.27
N GLU A 183 -37.03 -10.59 4.24
CA GLU A 183 -36.54 -11.33 5.41
C GLU A 183 -35.95 -10.44 6.52
N LYS A 184 -35.36 -9.30 6.13
CA LYS A 184 -34.80 -8.33 7.08
C LYS A 184 -35.84 -7.34 7.55
N LEU A 185 -36.81 -6.99 6.71
CA LEU A 185 -37.92 -6.13 7.08
C LEU A 185 -38.81 -6.79 8.13
N THR A 186 -39.21 -8.05 7.93
CA THR A 186 -40.08 -8.79 8.87
C THR A 186 -39.49 -8.85 10.29
N LYS A 187 -38.15 -8.86 10.42
CA LYS A 187 -37.46 -8.85 11.72
C LYS A 187 -37.68 -7.55 12.52
N TYR A 188 -37.82 -6.40 11.86
CA TYR A 188 -37.84 -5.10 12.53
C TYR A 188 -39.15 -4.33 12.37
N TYR A 189 -39.92 -4.60 11.31
CA TYR A 189 -41.06 -3.81 10.88
C TYR A 189 -42.14 -3.66 11.97
N ASP A 190 -42.66 -4.76 12.51
CA ASP A 190 -43.74 -4.72 13.51
C ASP A 190 -43.38 -3.91 14.75
N LYS A 191 -42.13 -4.08 15.22
CA LYS A 191 -41.63 -3.34 16.38
C LYS A 191 -41.53 -1.85 16.06
N LEU A 192 -40.94 -1.49 14.93
CA LEU A 192 -40.74 -0.09 14.53
C LEU A 192 -42.06 0.61 14.18
N GLN A 193 -43.02 -0.10 13.59
CA GLN A 193 -44.35 0.44 13.31
C GLN A 193 -45.08 0.82 14.60
N ARG A 194 -45.07 -0.05 15.62
CA ARG A 194 -45.63 0.28 16.94
C ARG A 194 -44.90 1.46 17.59
N GLU A 195 -43.57 1.52 17.52
CA GLU A 195 -42.77 2.61 18.10
C GLU A 195 -42.97 3.97 17.42
N VAL A 196 -43.27 3.99 16.11
CA VAL A 196 -43.46 5.22 15.33
C VAL A 196 -44.92 5.69 15.34
N VAL A 197 -45.89 4.77 15.32
CA VAL A 197 -47.32 5.08 15.23
C VAL A 197 -47.97 5.32 16.61
N ASN A 198 -47.48 4.66 17.66
CA ASN A 198 -47.99 4.85 19.03
C ASN A 198 -47.22 5.93 19.83
N LYS A 199 -46.44 6.78 19.14
CA LYS A 199 -45.76 7.95 19.69
C LYS A 199 -46.50 9.21 19.29
#